data_AF-W5WBJ1-F1
#
_entry.id   AF-W5WBJ1-F1
#
_cell.length_a   1.000
_cell.length_b   1.000
_cell.length_c   1.000
_cell.angle_alpha   90.00
_cell.angle_beta   90.00
_cell.angle_gamma   90.00
#
_symmetry.space_group_name_H-M   'P 1'
#
loop_
_entity.id
_entity.type
_entity.pdbx_description
1 polymer ?
#
loop_
_entity_poly.entity_id
_entity_poly.type
_entity_poly.pdbx_seq_one_letter_code
_entity_poly.pdbx_strand_id
1 'polypeptide(L)'
;MGLRRSRVIADLLADLDVRPGTSHRAIALRVCQVMRDRLGAPLEVRFVPMADTRLSGVTTALADGSYLVVCADSPRWYHRLHVLVHELAHVVLGHDWISFSRSGFTDPQEREAEEFADAVLAELLGPEHSREPGW
;
A
#
# COMPACT_ATOMS: atom_id res chain seq x y z
N MET A 1 22.19 6.81 3.02
CA MET A 1 20.85 6.19 3.18
C MET A 1 19.91 6.49 2.00
N GLY A 2 19.94 7.69 1.40
CA GLY A 2 19.05 8.06 0.27
C GLY A 2 19.14 7.21 -1.00
N LEU A 3 20.33 6.82 -1.47
CA LEU A 3 20.50 6.05 -2.72
C LEU A 3 19.85 4.66 -2.71
N ARG A 4 19.80 3.99 -1.55
CA ARG A 4 19.14 2.69 -1.40
C ARG A 4 17.62 2.83 -1.53
N ARG A 5 17.06 3.87 -0.91
CA ARG A 5 15.62 4.16 -0.96
C ARG A 5 15.16 4.52 -2.37
N SER A 6 15.88 5.39 -3.07
CA SER A 6 15.57 5.74 -4.46
C SER A 6 15.60 4.53 -5.39
N ARG A 7 16.53 3.59 -5.18
CA ARG A 7 16.57 2.35 -5.96
C ARG A 7 15.36 1.45 -5.69
N VAL A 8 14.99 1.27 -4.42
CA VAL A 8 13.81 0.45 -4.07
C VAL A 8 12.52 1.03 -4.64
N ILE A 9 12.38 2.37 -4.61
CA ILE A 9 11.26 3.07 -5.24
C ILE A 9 11.28 2.84 -6.76
N ALA A 10 12.42 3.04 -7.43
CA ALA A 10 12.53 2.84 -8.87
C ALA A 10 12.22 1.39 -9.28
N ASP A 11 12.72 0.40 -8.54
CA ASP A 11 12.45 -1.01 -8.77
C ASP A 11 10.94 -1.30 -8.60
N LEU A 12 10.31 -0.74 -7.56
CA LEU A 12 8.87 -0.88 -7.35
C LEU A 12 8.04 -0.20 -8.46
N LEU A 13 8.42 1.00 -8.90
CA LEU A 13 7.74 1.69 -9.99
C LEU A 13 7.85 0.92 -11.31
N ALA A 14 9.01 0.29 -11.56
CA ALA A 14 9.19 -0.62 -12.69
C ALA A 14 8.29 -1.85 -12.59
N ASP A 15 8.17 -2.46 -11.40
CA ASP A 15 7.23 -3.56 -11.16
C ASP A 15 5.78 -3.12 -11.36
N LEU A 16 5.42 -1.91 -10.95
CA LEU A 16 4.08 -1.37 -11.15
C LEU A 16 3.78 -1.15 -12.64
N ASP A 17 4.75 -0.78 -13.47
CA ASP A 17 4.57 -0.52 -14.93
C ASP A 17 3.32 0.33 -15.23
N VAL A 18 3.06 1.35 -14.40
CA VAL A 18 1.90 2.24 -14.58
C VAL A 18 2.21 3.23 -15.67
N ARG A 19 1.35 3.27 -16.69
CA ARG A 19 1.48 4.15 -17.84
C ARG A 19 0.61 5.40 -17.68
N PRO A 20 0.94 6.52 -18.34
CA PRO A 20 0.04 7.67 -18.42
C PRO A 20 -1.37 7.25 -18.86
N GLY A 21 -2.39 7.74 -18.15
CA GLY A 21 -3.79 7.42 -18.42
C GLY A 21 -4.28 6.08 -17.83
N THR A 22 -3.45 5.36 -17.07
CA THR A 22 -3.91 4.19 -16.31
C THR A 22 -4.92 4.65 -15.25
N SER A 23 -6.11 4.06 -15.25
CA SER A 23 -7.14 4.42 -14.26
C SER A 23 -6.70 4.06 -12.84
N HIS A 24 -7.17 4.81 -11.85
CA HIS A 24 -6.89 4.56 -10.43
C HIS A 24 -7.23 3.13 -10.00
N ARG A 25 -8.30 2.55 -10.56
CA ARG A 25 -8.67 1.15 -10.31
C ARG A 25 -7.64 0.17 -10.88
N ALA A 26 -7.15 0.42 -12.10
CA ALA A 26 -6.11 -0.42 -12.70
C ALA A 26 -4.79 -0.31 -11.92
N ILE A 27 -4.44 0.89 -11.43
CA ILE A 27 -3.30 1.08 -10.53
C ILE A 27 -3.47 0.25 -9.26
N ALA A 28 -4.62 0.33 -8.59
CA ALA A 28 -4.88 -0.45 -7.37
C ALA A 28 -4.78 -1.97 -7.62
N LEU A 29 -5.34 -2.47 -8.74
CA LEU A 29 -5.21 -3.88 -9.11
C LEU A 29 -3.75 -4.28 -9.35
N ARG A 30 -2.95 -3.39 -9.93
CA ARG A 30 -1.53 -3.63 -10.16
C ARG A 30 -0.73 -3.66 -8.86
N VAL A 31 -1.04 -2.78 -7.92
CA VAL A 31 -0.49 -2.83 -6.56
C VAL A 31 -0.79 -4.19 -5.90
N CYS A 32 -2.05 -4.66 -5.95
CA CYS A 32 -2.42 -5.97 -5.41
C CYS A 32 -1.63 -7.11 -6.06
N GLN A 33 -1.39 -7.04 -7.37
CA GLN A 33 -0.61 -8.05 -8.09
C GLN A 33 0.86 -8.05 -7.65
N VAL A 34 1.50 -6.88 -7.58
CA VAL A 34 2.88 -6.77 -7.11
C VAL A 34 3.02 -7.28 -5.68
N MET A 35 2.04 -6.99 -4.82
CA MET A 35 2.02 -7.47 -3.44
C MET A 35 1.94 -9.01 -3.38
N ARG A 36 1.08 -9.64 -4.20
CA ARG A 36 1.04 -11.12 -4.35
C ARG A 36 2.38 -11.69 -4.78
N ASP A 37 2.96 -11.11 -5.82
CA ASP A 37 4.21 -11.60 -6.41
C ASP A 37 5.35 -11.52 -5.38
N ARG A 38 5.39 -10.45 -4.58
CA ARG A 38 6.40 -10.26 -3.52
C ARG A 38 6.17 -11.16 -2.30
N LEU A 39 4.93 -11.42 -1.92
CA LEU A 39 4.60 -12.35 -0.83
C LEU A 39 4.79 -13.81 -1.24
N GLY A 40 4.72 -14.13 -2.53
CA GLY A 40 4.81 -15.51 -3.03
C GLY A 40 3.65 -16.40 -2.59
N ALA A 41 2.52 -15.80 -2.21
CA ALA A 41 1.38 -16.48 -1.59
C ALA A 41 0.04 -15.88 -2.06
N PRO A 42 -1.08 -16.62 -1.95
CA PRO A 42 -2.40 -16.06 -2.19
C PRO A 42 -2.67 -14.84 -1.30
N LEU A 43 -3.23 -13.78 -1.89
CA LEU A 43 -3.58 -12.54 -1.19
C LEU A 43 -5.01 -12.12 -1.53
N GLU A 44 -5.80 -11.90 -0.49
CA GLU A 44 -7.09 -11.22 -0.56
C GLU A 44 -6.95 -9.78 -0.06
N VAL A 45 -7.59 -8.83 -0.75
CA VAL A 45 -7.65 -7.43 -0.34
C VAL A 45 -9.11 -7.06 -0.15
N ARG A 46 -9.45 -6.50 1.02
CA ARG A 46 -10.81 -6.06 1.35
C ARG A 46 -10.79 -4.60 1.79
N PHE A 47 -11.66 -3.81 1.19
CA PHE A 47 -12.00 -2.48 1.71
C PHE A 47 -13.20 -2.63 2.63
N VAL A 48 -13.05 -2.24 3.90
CA VAL A 48 -14.14 -2.31 4.88
C VAL A 48 -14.31 -0.98 5.60
N PRO A 49 -15.54 -0.61 6.00
CA PRO A 49 -15.73 0.53 6.88
C PRO A 49 -14.97 0.33 8.19
N MET A 50 -13.98 1.17 8.43
CA MET A 50 -13.18 1.18 9.65
C MET A 50 -13.66 2.34 10.52
N ALA A 51 -14.44 2.03 11.56
CA ALA A 51 -14.99 3.04 12.47
C ALA A 51 -13.91 3.47 13.48
N ASP A 52 -13.42 4.71 13.35
CA ASP A 52 -12.55 5.39 14.32
C ASP A 52 -11.41 4.53 14.88
N THR A 53 -10.83 3.70 14.01
CA THR A 53 -9.61 2.97 14.30
C THR A 53 -8.46 3.87 13.91
N ARG A 54 -7.44 3.98 14.77
CA ARG A 54 -6.16 4.58 14.35
C ARG A 54 -5.52 3.84 13.16
N LEU A 55 -5.99 2.61 12.86
CA LEU A 55 -5.61 1.81 11.71
C LEU A 55 -6.39 2.25 10.47
N SER A 56 -5.68 2.62 9.41
CA SER A 56 -6.24 2.83 8.06
C SER A 56 -6.07 1.59 7.18
N GLY A 57 -5.16 0.68 7.55
CA GLY A 57 -4.94 -0.61 6.89
C GLY A 57 -4.31 -1.62 7.84
N VAL A 58 -4.33 -2.90 7.44
CA VAL A 58 -3.53 -3.96 8.05
C VAL A 58 -3.32 -5.11 7.07
N THR A 59 -2.08 -5.59 6.99
CA THR A 59 -1.72 -6.86 6.33
C THR A 59 -1.45 -7.93 7.38
N THR A 60 -2.07 -9.10 7.23
CA THR A 60 -1.88 -10.24 8.14
C THR A 60 -1.79 -11.56 7.38
N ALA A 61 -0.96 -12.47 7.90
CA ALA A 61 -0.90 -13.86 7.44
C ALA A 61 -2.02 -14.69 8.09
N LEU A 62 -2.66 -15.55 7.31
CA LEU A 62 -3.68 -16.50 7.75
C LEU A 62 -3.05 -17.87 8.05
N ALA A 63 -3.78 -18.71 8.78
CA ALA A 63 -3.30 -20.03 9.21
C ALA A 63 -3.04 -21.00 8.03
N ASP A 64 -3.65 -20.75 6.87
CA ASP A 64 -3.45 -21.54 5.65
C ASP A 64 -2.27 -21.05 4.79
N GLY A 65 -1.52 -20.07 5.27
CA GLY A 65 -0.39 -19.48 4.55
C GLY A 65 -0.77 -18.44 3.50
N SER A 66 -2.06 -18.09 3.38
CA SER A 66 -2.49 -16.93 2.59
C SER A 66 -2.41 -15.63 3.39
N TYR A 67 -2.58 -14.50 2.71
CA TYR A 67 -2.58 -13.18 3.32
C TYR A 67 -3.93 -12.48 3.13
N LEU A 68 -4.32 -11.69 4.13
CA LEU A 68 -5.43 -10.76 4.06
C LEU A 68 -4.91 -9.35 4.29
N VAL A 69 -5.23 -8.46 3.35
CA VAL A 69 -5.07 -7.01 3.51
C VAL A 69 -6.45 -6.42 3.72
N VAL A 70 -6.61 -5.73 4.84
CA VAL A 70 -7.83 -4.97 5.13
C VAL A 70 -7.47 -3.50 5.04
N CYS A 71 -8.11 -2.77 4.13
CA CYS A 71 -7.95 -1.33 3.97
C CYS A 71 -9.22 -0.58 4.37
N ALA A 72 -9.08 0.65 4.83
CA ALA A 72 -10.19 1.53 5.12
C ALA A 72 -10.97 1.84 3.83
N ASP A 73 -12.27 1.56 3.86
CA ASP A 73 -13.20 1.92 2.78
C ASP A 73 -13.55 3.41 2.86
N SER A 74 -12.73 4.23 2.20
CA SER A 74 -12.93 5.67 2.09
C SER A 74 -13.63 6.02 0.77
N PRO A 75 -14.54 7.00 0.72
CA PRO A 75 -15.12 7.48 -0.53
C PRO A 75 -14.11 8.18 -1.44
N ARG A 76 -12.92 8.51 -0.93
CA ARG A 76 -11.84 9.14 -1.69
C ARG A 76 -10.93 8.06 -2.26
N TRP A 77 -10.92 7.91 -3.58
CA TRP A 77 -10.09 6.92 -4.26
C TRP A 77 -8.60 7.04 -3.90
N TYR A 78 -8.10 8.27 -3.76
CA TYR A 78 -6.70 8.54 -3.43
C TYR A 78 -6.35 7.99 -2.05
N HIS A 79 -7.26 8.14 -1.07
CA HIS A 79 -7.05 7.59 0.26
C HIS A 79 -7.00 6.06 0.25
N ARG A 80 -7.90 5.40 -0.49
CA ARG A 80 -7.87 3.93 -0.63
C ARG A 80 -6.58 3.45 -1.30
N LEU A 81 -6.12 4.17 -2.33
CA LEU A 81 -4.88 3.83 -3.01
C LEU A 81 -3.66 4.06 -2.10
N HIS A 82 -3.62 5.17 -1.36
CA HIS A 82 -2.57 5.46 -0.38
C HIS A 82 -2.47 4.37 0.69
N VAL A 83 -3.59 4.00 1.31
CA VAL A 83 -3.62 2.88 2.26
C VAL A 83 -3.08 1.59 1.63
N LEU A 84 -3.49 1.27 0.39
CA LEU A 84 -3.03 0.06 -0.27
C LEU A 84 -1.52 0.08 -0.57
N VAL A 85 -0.99 1.24 -0.97
CA VAL A 85 0.45 1.42 -1.22
C VAL A 85 1.25 1.43 0.10
N HIS A 86 0.67 1.91 1.20
CA HIS A 86 1.23 1.81 2.56
C HIS A 86 1.40 0.35 2.97
N GLU A 87 0.38 -0.47 2.80
CA GLU A 87 0.45 -1.92 3.08
C GLU A 87 1.49 -2.63 2.19
N LEU A 88 1.58 -2.25 0.91
CA LEU A 88 2.65 -2.71 0.03
C LEU A 88 4.04 -2.27 0.52
N ALA A 89 4.17 -1.07 1.08
CA ALA A 89 5.44 -0.57 1.61
C ALA A 89 5.97 -1.48 2.73
N HIS A 90 5.09 -1.96 3.63
CA HIS A 90 5.49 -2.95 4.63
C HIS A 90 6.08 -4.22 4.02
N VAL A 91 5.47 -4.74 2.93
CA VAL A 91 5.99 -5.93 2.22
C VAL A 91 7.35 -5.63 1.59
N VAL A 92 7.47 -4.49 0.90
CA VAL A 92 8.66 -4.10 0.14
C VAL A 92 9.86 -3.83 1.06
N LEU A 93 9.60 -3.22 2.22
CA LEU A 93 10.62 -2.87 3.20
C LEU A 93 10.95 -4.02 4.17
N GLY A 94 10.15 -5.08 4.16
CA GLY A 94 10.30 -6.22 5.06
C GLY A 94 9.98 -5.86 6.51
N HIS A 95 8.99 -5.00 6.71
CA HIS A 95 8.47 -4.64 8.02
C HIS A 95 7.74 -5.82 8.66
N ASP A 96 7.73 -5.85 9.99
CA ASP A 96 6.98 -6.84 10.74
C ASP A 96 5.49 -6.54 10.60
N TRP A 97 4.69 -7.60 10.42
CA TRP A 97 3.24 -7.47 10.36
C TRP A 97 2.69 -7.01 11.71
N ILE A 98 1.74 -6.07 11.72
CA ILE A 98 1.01 -5.71 12.93
C ILE A 98 0.27 -6.97 13.42
N SER A 99 0.84 -7.64 14.41
CA SER A 99 0.07 -8.51 15.29
C SER A 99 -0.92 -7.62 16.04
N PHE A 100 -2.21 -7.97 16.03
CA PHE A 100 -3.30 -7.30 16.78
C PHE A 100 -3.01 -7.06 18.29
N SER A 101 -1.86 -7.51 18.81
CA SER A 101 -1.38 -7.33 20.17
C SER A 101 -0.54 -6.05 20.42
N ARG A 102 -0.12 -5.28 19.41
CA ARG A 102 0.69 -4.07 19.60
C ARG A 102 -0.01 -2.81 19.09
N SER A 103 -0.60 -2.05 20.02
CA SER A 103 -1.15 -0.71 19.77
C SER A 103 -0.09 0.35 20.08
N GLY A 104 0.52 0.93 19.03
CA GLY A 104 1.45 2.04 19.19
C GLY A 104 1.85 2.67 17.85
N PHE A 105 1.15 3.73 17.44
CA PHE A 105 1.40 4.53 16.24
C PHE A 105 2.66 5.41 16.32
N THR A 106 3.70 4.92 17.00
CA THR A 106 5.02 5.54 17.13
C THR A 106 6.13 4.59 16.70
N ASP A 107 5.78 3.60 15.86
CA ASP A 107 6.72 2.64 15.32
C ASP A 107 7.51 3.29 14.17
N PRO A 108 8.85 3.29 14.20
CA PRO A 108 9.67 3.71 13.06
C PRO A 108 9.29 3.05 11.73
N GLN A 109 8.78 1.81 11.76
CA GLN A 109 8.33 1.09 10.58
C GLN A 109 7.08 1.72 9.95
N GLU A 110 6.09 2.13 10.75
CA GLU A 110 4.90 2.84 10.25
C GLU A 110 5.27 4.16 9.60
N ARG A 111 6.18 4.93 10.22
CA ARG A 111 6.66 6.18 9.63
C ARG A 111 7.42 5.94 8.33
N GLU A 112 8.28 4.93 8.28
CA GLU A 112 9.03 4.63 7.06
C GLU A 112 8.12 4.15 5.93
N ALA A 113 7.09 3.35 6.24
CA ALA A 113 6.06 2.91 5.30
C ALA A 113 5.24 4.09 4.75
N GLU A 114 4.81 5.01 5.63
CA GLU A 114 4.05 6.21 5.25
C GLU A 114 4.87 7.09 4.30
N GLU A 115 6.10 7.46 4.68
CA GLU A 115 6.96 8.28 3.84
C GLU A 115 7.30 7.58 2.51
N PHE A 116 7.36 6.24 2.50
CA PHE A 116 7.65 5.47 1.29
C PHE A 116 6.44 5.46 0.35
N ALA A 117 5.24 5.27 0.89
CA ALA A 117 4.00 5.32 0.13
C ALA A 117 3.78 6.70 -0.50
N ASP A 118 4.03 7.77 0.25
CA ASP A 118 3.95 9.14 -0.25
C ASP A 118 4.92 9.37 -1.42
N ALA A 119 6.16 8.91 -1.30
CA ALA A 119 7.16 9.06 -2.35
C ALA A 119 6.77 8.27 -3.62
N VAL A 120 6.31 7.03 -3.46
CA VAL A 120 5.84 6.21 -4.58
C VAL A 120 4.65 6.88 -5.28
N LEU A 121 3.65 7.36 -4.54
CA LEU A 121 2.48 8.00 -5.13
C LEU A 121 2.82 9.33 -5.81
N ALA A 122 3.73 10.13 -5.23
CA ALA A 122 4.20 11.36 -5.84
C ALA A 122 4.85 11.10 -7.21
N GLU A 123 5.65 10.04 -7.33
CA GLU A 123 6.26 9.65 -8.61
C GLU A 123 5.26 8.98 -9.57
N LEU A 124 4.37 8.13 -9.05
CA LEU A 124 3.41 7.35 -9.85
C LEU A 124 2.32 8.21 -10.49
N LEU A 125 1.82 9.21 -9.76
CA LEU A 125 0.67 10.01 -10.17
C LEU A 125 1.09 11.38 -10.72
N GLY A 126 2.32 11.84 -10.41
CA GLY A 126 2.76 13.19 -10.74
C GLY A 126 1.88 14.28 -10.11
N PRO A 127 2.13 15.56 -10.45
CA PRO A 127 1.48 16.70 -9.78
C PRO A 127 -0.01 16.91 -10.11
N GLU A 128 -0.60 16.20 -11.08
CA GLU A 128 -1.88 16.59 -11.69
C GLU A 128 -3.10 15.69 -11.39
N HIS A 129 -2.93 14.55 -10.71
CA HIS A 129 -3.96 13.49 -10.68
C HIS A 129 -5.10 13.65 -9.65
N SER A 130 -5.13 14.71 -8.83
CA SER A 130 -6.12 14.87 -7.76
C SER A 130 -7.54 15.28 -8.20
N ARG A 131 -7.89 15.17 -9.50
CA ARG A 131 -9.12 15.76 -10.08
C ARG A 131 -10.22 14.78 -10.55
N GLU A 132 -10.03 13.47 -10.48
CA GLU A 132 -11.09 12.54 -10.92
C GLU A 132 -12.04 12.08 -9.79
N PRO A 133 -13.35 11.91 -10.07
CA PRO A 133 -14.30 11.35 -9.12
C PRO A 133 -13.98 9.87 -8.82
N GLY A 134 -14.24 9.46 -7.57
CA GLY A 134 -13.86 8.15 -7.05
C GLY A 134 -14.62 6.96 -7.65
N TRP A 135 -14.00 5.79 -7.55
CA TRP A 135 -14.59 4.47 -7.86
C TRP A 135 -15.20 3.79 -6.63
#